data_AF-A0A970CEC8-F1
#
_entry.id   AF-A0A970CEC8-F1
#
_cell.length_a   1.000
_cell.length_b   1.000
_cell.length_c   1.000
_cell.angle_alpha   90.00
_cell.angle_beta   90.00
_cell.angle_gamma   90.00
#
_symmetry.space_group_name_H-M   'P 1'
#
loop_
_entity.id
_entity.type
_entity.pdbx_description
1 polymer ?
#
loop_
_entity_poly.entity_id
_entity_poly.type
_entity_poly.pdbx_seq_one_letter_code
_entity_poly.pdbx_strand_id
1 'polypeptide(L)' 'EQSWVPLKIRVNEKCKSCDFCIKQFECPALRPQGEKEPIRIDETLCTGCGVCIHVCPHGALEIAPDNVC' A
#
# COMPACT_ATOMS: atom_id res chain seq x y z
N GLU A 1 16.49 9.84 -20.27
CA GLU A 1 16.71 9.88 -18.81
C GLU A 1 15.35 10.06 -18.15
N GLN A 2 14.60 8.98 -17.94
CA GLN A 2 13.24 9.04 -17.43
C GLN A 2 13.27 8.69 -15.95
N SER A 3 13.24 9.73 -15.12
CA SER A 3 13.23 9.65 -13.66
C SER A 3 11.91 9.03 -13.23
N TRP A 4 11.94 7.75 -12.85
CA TRP A 4 10.77 7.07 -12.32
C TRP A 4 10.54 7.53 -10.88
N VAL A 5 9.42 8.23 -10.65
CA VAL A 5 8.98 8.63 -9.31
C VAL A 5 8.04 7.53 -8.79
N PRO A 6 8.35 6.90 -7.65
CA PRO A 6 7.49 5.86 -7.10
C PRO A 6 6.17 6.47 -6.63
N LEU A 7 5.06 5.86 -7.04
CA LEU A 7 3.73 6.26 -6.56
C LEU A 7 3.62 5.96 -5.07
N LYS A 8 3.32 6.97 -4.27
CA LYS A 8 3.07 6.77 -2.85
C LYS A 8 1.70 6.12 -2.67
N ILE A 9 1.64 5.03 -1.93
CA ILE A 9 0.40 4.31 -1.64
C ILE A 9 0.03 4.54 -0.17
N ARG A 10 -1.26 4.73 0.12
CA ARG A 10 -1.80 4.86 1.48
C ARG A 10 -2.92 3.86 1.73
N VAL A 11 -3.14 3.54 3.01
CA VAL A 11 -4.25 2.73 3.50
C VAL A 11 -5.33 3.65 4.05
N ASN A 12 -6.59 3.40 3.70
CA ASN A 12 -7.74 4.16 4.20
C ASN A 12 -8.55 3.34 5.24
N GLU A 13 -9.61 3.96 5.77
CA GLU A 13 -10.51 3.37 6.77
C GLU A 13 -11.33 2.16 6.29
N LYS A 14 -11.36 1.86 4.99
CA LYS A 14 -12.00 0.64 4.45
C LYS A 14 -11.17 -0.60 4.78
N CYS A 15 -9.94 -0.46 5.28
CA CYS A 15 -9.11 -1.57 5.67
C CYS A 15 -9.74 -2.34 6.84
N LYS A 16 -10.21 -3.56 6.58
CA LYS A 16 -10.83 -4.45 7.57
C LYS A 16 -9.84 -5.36 8.29
N SER A 17 -8.53 -5.08 8.22
CA SER A 17 -7.50 -5.95 8.80
C SER A 17 -7.60 -7.42 8.35
N CYS A 18 -7.95 -7.65 7.09
CA CYS A 18 -8.16 -9.00 6.55
C CYS A 18 -6.85 -9.74 6.21
N ASP A 19 -5.68 -9.10 6.38
CA ASP A 19 -4.34 -9.60 6.05
C ASP A 19 -4.15 -10.09 4.60
N PHE A 20 -5.11 -9.86 3.71
CA PHE A 20 -5.07 -10.43 2.37
C PHE A 20 -3.86 -9.96 1.56
N CYS A 21 -3.52 -8.67 1.68
CA CYS A 21 -2.38 -8.07 1.02
C CYS A 21 -1.01 -8.59 1.51
N ILE A 22 -0.91 -9.13 2.74
CA ILE A 22 0.33 -9.75 3.24
C ILE A 22 0.34 -11.26 3.03
N LYS A 23 -0.82 -11.93 3.04
CA LYS A 23 -0.95 -13.40 2.92
C LYS A 23 -1.04 -13.91 1.49
N GLN A 24 -1.50 -13.08 0.55
CA GLN A 24 -1.66 -13.48 -0.86
C GLN A 24 -0.66 -12.79 -1.77
N PHE A 25 -0.45 -11.50 -1.55
CA PHE A 25 0.49 -10.73 -2.36
C PHE A 25 1.91 -10.74 -1.79
N GLU A 26 2.08 -11.08 -0.50
CA GLU A 26 3.38 -11.25 0.18
C GLU A 26 4.35 -10.08 -0.06
N CYS A 27 3.81 -8.85 -0.20
CA CYS A 27 4.62 -7.69 -0.49
C CYS A 27 5.51 -7.36 0.72
N PRO A 28 6.85 -7.26 0.55
CA PRO A 28 7.75 -7.00 1.66
C PRO A 28 7.54 -5.61 2.29
N ALA A 29 6.95 -4.68 1.54
CA ALA A 29 6.62 -3.33 2.00
C ALA A 29 5.34 -3.25 2.84
N LEU A 30 4.46 -4.26 2.82
CA LEU A 30 3.22 -4.25 3.58
C LEU A 30 3.43 -5.00 4.90
N ARG A 31 3.26 -4.30 6.03
CA ARG A 31 3.43 -4.90 7.37
C ARG A 31 2.24 -4.61 8.28
N PRO A 32 1.84 -5.55 9.14
CA PRO A 32 0.78 -5.30 10.09
C PRO A 32 1.22 -4.31 11.19
N GLN A 33 0.39 -3.31 11.51
CA GLN A 33 0.71 -2.25 12.49
C GLN A 33 -0.43 -1.97 13.49
N GLY A 34 -0.88 -3.01 14.20
CA GLY A 34 -1.76 -2.85 15.36
C GLY A 34 -3.21 -2.44 15.03
N GLU A 35 -3.97 -2.07 16.06
CA GLU A 35 -5.45 -2.09 16.02
C GLU A 35 -6.09 -0.94 15.22
N LYS A 36 -5.46 0.23 15.15
CA LYS A 36 -5.99 1.40 14.42
C LYS A 36 -5.54 1.49 12.96
N GLU A 37 -4.33 1.02 12.67
CA GLU A 37 -3.76 0.97 11.32
C GLU A 37 -3.28 -0.46 11.06
N PRO A 38 -4.21 -1.37 10.72
CA PRO A 38 -3.90 -2.79 10.67
C PRO A 38 -2.79 -3.13 9.68
N ILE A 39 -2.57 -2.28 8.66
CA ILE A 39 -1.50 -2.42 7.68
C ILE A 39 -0.80 -1.08 7.51
N ARG A 40 0.53 -1.09 7.63
CA ARG A 40 1.44 0.00 7.30
C ARG A 40 2.23 -0.34 6.04
N ILE A 41 2.50 0.68 5.25
CA ILE A 41 3.38 0.59 4.09
C ILE A 41 4.75 1.14 4.48
N ASP A 42 5.79 0.36 4.23
CA ASP A 42 7.17 0.76 4.38
C ASP A 42 7.64 1.46 3.10
N GLU A 43 7.75 2.78 3.13
CA GLU A 43 8.14 3.61 1.99
C GLU A 43 9.57 3.33 1.51
N THR A 44 10.43 2.72 2.34
CA THR A 44 11.80 2.37 1.94
C THR A 44 11.86 1.12 1.06
N LEU A 45 10.87 0.24 1.22
CA LEU A 45 10.71 -0.99 0.43
C LEU A 45 9.66 -0.84 -0.67
N CYS A 46 8.71 0.09 -0.49
CA CYS A 46 7.63 0.31 -1.44
C CYS A 46 8.20 0.95 -2.71
N THR A 47 8.12 0.20 -3.79
CA THR A 47 8.45 0.69 -5.13
C THR A 47 7.32 1.51 -5.74
N GLY A 48 6.13 1.60 -5.13
CA GLY A 48 5.01 2.31 -5.76
C GLY A 48 4.50 1.64 -7.04
N CYS A 49 4.63 0.31 -7.15
CA CYS A 49 4.17 -0.44 -8.32
C CYS A 49 2.63 -0.43 -8.52
N GLY A 50 1.87 -0.03 -7.50
CA GLY A 50 0.40 0.08 -7.56
C GLY A 50 -0.37 -1.24 -7.56
N VAL A 51 0.29 -2.41 -7.62
CA VAL A 51 -0.36 -3.72 -7.68
C VAL A 51 -1.26 -4.00 -6.47
N CYS A 52 -0.85 -3.50 -5.30
CA CYS A 52 -1.57 -3.71 -4.05
C CYS A 52 -2.96 -3.03 -4.04
N ILE A 53 -3.19 -2.00 -4.85
CA ILE A 53 -4.50 -1.38 -5.02
C ILE A 53 -5.49 -2.37 -5.65
N HIS A 54 -5.05 -3.10 -6.67
CA HIS A 54 -5.87 -4.08 -7.38
C HIS A 54 -6.07 -5.37 -6.59
N VAL A 55 -5.09 -5.76 -5.77
CA VAL A 55 -5.18 -6.99 -4.97
C VAL A 55 -6.08 -6.84 -3.75
N CYS A 56 -6.35 -5.61 -3.30
CA CYS A 56 -7.18 -5.38 -2.12
C CYS A 56 -8.67 -5.57 -2.44
N PRO A 57 -9.34 -6.61 -1.91
CA PRO A 57 -10.75 -6.86 -2.22
C PRO A 57 -11.68 -5.79 -1.65
N HIS A 58 -11.23 -5.04 -0.65
CA HIS A 58 -12.00 -3.97 -0.01
C HIS A 58 -11.74 -2.59 -0.62
N GLY A 59 -10.79 -2.47 -1.55
CA GLY A 59 -10.38 -1.17 -2.10
C GLY A 59 -9.87 -0.22 -1.02
N ALA A 60 -9.12 -0.76 -0.05
CA ALA A 60 -8.58 0.01 1.08
C ALA A 60 -7.23 0.68 0.79
N LEU A 61 -6.58 0.28 -0.30
CA LEU A 61 -5.28 0.81 -0.74
C LEU A 61 -5.51 1.78 -1.90
N GLU A 62 -4.90 2.96 -1.84
CA GLU A 62 -5.06 4.01 -2.85
C GLU A 62 -3.77 4.84 -3.01
N ILE A 63 -3.64 5.53 -4.14
CA ILE A 63 -2.50 6.40 -4.41
C ILE A 63 -2.65 7.67 -3.55
N ALA A 64 -1.63 7.97 -2.75
CA ALA A 64 -1.54 9.21 -1.99
C ALA A 64 -1.17 10.37 -2.93
N PRO A 65 -1.79 11.56 -2.75
CA PRO A 65 -1.45 12.76 -3.51
C PRO A 65 -0.15 13.38 -2.97
N ASP A 66 0.99 12.72 -3.19
CA ASP A 66 2.30 13.26 -2.85
C ASP A 66 3.02 13.58 -4.16
N ASN A 67 2.95 14.87 -4.51
CA ASN A 67 3.71 15.56 -5.56
C ASN A 67 3.89 14.79 -6.89
N VAL A 68 2.81 14.74 -7.68
CA VAL A 68 2.97 14.87 -9.14
C VAL A 68 3.14 16.37 -9.42
N CYS A 69 4.37 16.80 -9.69
CA CYS A 69 4.66 18.01 -10.47
C CYS A 69 4.99 17.59 -11.91
#